data_AF-A0A3D9V4E6-F1
#
_entry.id   AF-A0A3D9V4E6-F1
#
_cell.length_a   1.000
_cell.length_b   1.000
_cell.length_c   1.000
_cell.angle_alpha   90.00
_cell.angle_beta   90.00
_cell.angle_gamma   90.00
#
_symmetry.space_group_name_H-M   'P 1'
#
loop_
_entity.id
_entity.type
_entity.pdbx_description
1 polymer ?
#
loop_
_entity_poly.entity_id
_entity_poly.type
_entity_poly.pdbx_seq_one_letter_code
_entity_poly.pdbx_strand_id
1 'polypeptide(L)'
;MAVVCTQIKEWVEEKVSKPIEEWEERQEKKCKDYPWYDPRGWVCWFVTVLVKVVRWVVVTVGKWVIRTVCTIVGAVLTAIRDVLVGIGDIIAGIVTLDWRRIVDGLIRIVIAVVLGAIRLGRMILGDTIGFIIDEIDTWRLRRYVRGLLEEKYSGDTLAQIKEAIGLDHGTFGLRLHATAYRTVLDSETPSPRDPAVANLVALHRSGSINLRELCGYEFTEGFWNRKRYKTVKKDVVVGGGGGGEFDNPISEDELDLYLRSGGTEGPRFIVLPMRDSALTTKVDTAREKGRELGLILTFERATKPVTKAQHIVHPGFDTGTANSSLTSFLIEVIGRTNKTNDDAAAQAELCHPVAVGVFRYTDSLRGLANNLRQSSCRLAGKDTSGVTFIDNTPDEVWKYVMIHELGHYFGLCHTDGLDRIMFSSRESTWWRGWLLPRLLLHIFVKGEPSFTLSEAKAAWSYIVANVNPECLGARPVGGPTVRTPAGVPAQTRHTGGDAGQS
;
A
#
# COMPACT_ATOMS: atom_id res chain seq x y z
N MET A 1 2.19 -9.77 -6.22
CA MET A 1 2.74 -10.21 -7.53
C MET A 1 4.13 -9.60 -7.73
N ALA A 2 5.10 -10.29 -8.36
CA ALA A 2 6.43 -9.70 -8.59
C ALA A 2 6.32 -8.47 -9.52
N VAL A 3 7.06 -7.39 -9.23
CA VAL A 3 7.06 -6.14 -10.03
C VAL A 3 7.34 -6.42 -11.52
N VAL A 4 8.17 -7.43 -11.79
CA VAL A 4 8.49 -7.90 -13.14
C VAL A 4 7.23 -8.33 -13.90
N CYS A 5 6.29 -8.99 -13.23
CA CYS A 5 5.07 -9.50 -13.85
C CYS A 5 4.04 -8.40 -14.12
N THR A 6 3.96 -7.39 -13.26
CA THR A 6 3.16 -6.19 -13.55
C THR A 6 3.76 -5.40 -14.71
N GLN A 7 5.09 -5.23 -14.74
CA GLN A 7 5.79 -4.58 -15.85
C GLN A 7 5.59 -5.32 -17.18
N ILE A 8 5.63 -6.66 -17.19
CA ILE A 8 5.35 -7.44 -18.40
C ILE A 8 3.90 -7.28 -18.82
N LYS A 9 2.93 -7.30 -17.88
CA LYS A 9 1.52 -7.06 -18.20
C LYS A 9 1.30 -5.67 -18.81
N GLU A 10 1.89 -4.64 -18.21
CA GLU A 10 1.88 -3.26 -18.69
C GLU A 10 2.56 -3.15 -20.06
N TRP A 11 3.69 -3.83 -20.28
CA TRP A 11 4.38 -3.89 -21.57
C TRP A 11 3.52 -4.57 -22.64
N VAL A 12 2.82 -5.66 -22.33
CA VAL A 12 1.89 -6.29 -23.27
C VAL A 12 0.72 -5.34 -23.59
N GLU A 13 0.17 -4.66 -22.59
CA GLU A 13 -0.87 -3.65 -22.81
C GLU A 13 -0.36 -2.50 -23.70
N GLU A 14 0.81 -1.95 -23.42
CA GLU A 14 1.30 -0.75 -24.11
C GLU A 14 1.93 -1.05 -25.48
N LYS A 15 2.70 -2.13 -25.62
CA LYS A 15 3.46 -2.44 -26.84
C LYS A 15 2.76 -3.42 -27.77
N VAL A 16 1.89 -4.30 -27.27
CA VAL A 16 1.16 -5.25 -28.13
C VAL A 16 -0.25 -4.76 -28.42
N SER A 17 -0.98 -4.25 -27.42
CA SER A 17 -2.38 -3.87 -27.64
C SER A 17 -2.55 -2.55 -28.40
N LYS A 18 -1.70 -1.55 -28.13
CA LYS A 18 -1.81 -0.22 -28.74
C LYS A 18 -1.54 -0.20 -30.26
N PRO A 19 -0.50 -0.87 -30.82
CA PRO A 19 -0.30 -0.87 -32.28
C PRO A 19 -1.44 -1.57 -33.03
N ILE A 20 -2.05 -2.57 -32.41
CA ILE A 20 -3.21 -3.27 -32.97
C ILE A 20 -4.43 -2.34 -32.96
N GLU A 21 -4.65 -1.56 -31.89
CA GLU A 21 -5.69 -0.50 -31.84
C GLU A 21 -5.49 0.54 -32.95
N GLU A 22 -4.30 1.10 -33.07
CA GLU A 22 -3.99 2.10 -34.11
C GLU A 22 -4.13 1.53 -35.53
N TRP A 23 -3.90 0.23 -35.71
CA TRP A 23 -4.16 -0.45 -36.98
C TRP A 23 -5.66 -0.63 -37.24
N GLU A 24 -6.41 -1.03 -36.20
CA GLU A 24 -7.86 -1.21 -36.24
C GLU A 24 -8.58 0.09 -36.59
N GLU A 25 -8.23 1.20 -35.94
CA GLU A 25 -8.79 2.52 -36.25
C GLU A 25 -8.47 2.96 -37.69
N ARG A 26 -7.26 2.64 -38.19
CA ARG A 26 -6.87 2.92 -39.58
C ARG A 26 -7.66 2.08 -40.58
N GLN A 27 -7.93 0.81 -40.28
CA GLN A 27 -8.76 -0.04 -41.14
C GLN A 27 -10.22 0.37 -41.09
N GLU A 28 -10.77 0.68 -39.91
CA GLU A 28 -12.15 1.12 -39.77
C GLU A 28 -12.42 2.44 -40.50
N LYS A 29 -11.46 3.39 -40.47
CA LYS A 29 -11.52 4.59 -41.31
C LYS A 29 -11.53 4.26 -42.80
N LYS A 30 -10.61 3.42 -43.29
CA LYS A 30 -10.57 3.01 -44.71
C LYS A 30 -11.84 2.27 -45.14
N CYS A 31 -12.47 1.56 -44.21
CA CYS A 31 -13.60 0.70 -44.55
C CYS A 31 -14.95 1.38 -44.44
N LYS A 32 -15.03 2.54 -43.77
CA LYS A 32 -16.20 3.42 -43.83
C LYS A 32 -16.42 4.06 -45.21
N ASP A 33 -15.38 4.10 -46.05
CA ASP A 33 -15.46 4.69 -47.40
C ASP A 33 -16.09 3.75 -48.45
N TYR A 34 -16.30 2.47 -48.12
CA TYR A 34 -16.93 1.53 -49.06
C TYR A 34 -18.45 1.48 -48.89
N PRO A 35 -19.23 1.62 -49.98
CA PRO A 35 -20.68 1.43 -49.94
C PRO A 35 -21.05 0.00 -49.54
N TRP A 36 -22.20 -0.17 -48.87
CA TRP A 36 -22.69 -1.46 -48.34
C TRP A 36 -22.90 -2.55 -49.41
N TYR A 37 -23.02 -2.16 -50.68
CA TYR A 37 -23.20 -3.05 -51.83
C TYR A 37 -21.88 -3.45 -52.52
N ASP A 38 -20.74 -2.88 -52.12
CA ASP A 38 -19.44 -3.27 -52.67
C ASP A 38 -18.96 -4.57 -51.97
N PRO A 39 -18.66 -5.66 -52.70
CA PRO A 39 -18.10 -6.88 -52.10
C PRO A 39 -16.80 -6.64 -51.31
N ARG A 40 -16.05 -5.56 -51.60
CA ARG A 40 -14.88 -5.15 -50.82
C ARG A 40 -15.26 -4.70 -49.41
N GLY A 41 -16.44 -4.10 -49.23
CA GLY A 41 -16.99 -3.72 -47.92
C GLY A 41 -17.26 -4.93 -47.03
N TRP A 42 -17.81 -6.00 -47.59
CA TRP A 42 -18.04 -7.27 -46.88
C TRP A 42 -16.74 -7.93 -46.42
N VAL A 43 -15.74 -7.99 -47.30
CA VAL A 43 -14.42 -8.51 -46.95
C VAL A 43 -13.79 -7.66 -45.85
N CYS A 44 -13.90 -6.34 -45.91
CA CYS A 44 -13.36 -5.51 -44.84
C CYS A 44 -14.09 -5.68 -43.51
N TRP A 45 -15.43 -5.77 -43.50
CA TRP A 45 -16.19 -6.08 -42.30
C TRP A 45 -15.75 -7.42 -41.68
N PHE A 46 -15.57 -8.45 -42.51
CA PHE A 46 -15.11 -9.76 -42.04
C PHE A 46 -13.69 -9.70 -41.47
N VAL A 47 -12.75 -9.04 -42.17
CA VAL A 47 -11.37 -8.88 -41.70
C VAL A 47 -11.30 -8.09 -40.40
N THR A 48 -12.10 -7.02 -40.26
CA THR A 48 -12.16 -6.23 -39.00
C THR A 48 -12.73 -7.04 -37.85
N VAL A 49 -13.79 -7.83 -38.07
CA VAL A 49 -14.33 -8.75 -37.05
C VAL A 49 -13.30 -9.82 -36.68
N LEU A 50 -12.64 -10.44 -37.66
CA LEU A 50 -11.63 -11.46 -37.42
C LEU A 50 -10.45 -10.90 -36.62
N VAL A 51 -9.95 -9.70 -36.97
CA VAL A 51 -8.86 -9.06 -36.23
C VAL A 51 -9.30 -8.71 -34.81
N LYS A 52 -10.53 -8.21 -34.61
CA LYS A 52 -11.11 -7.98 -33.27
C LYS A 52 -11.11 -9.26 -32.43
N VAL A 53 -11.54 -10.38 -33.01
CA VAL A 53 -11.55 -11.68 -32.33
C VAL A 53 -10.14 -12.17 -32.04
N VAL A 54 -9.23 -12.15 -33.02
CA VAL A 54 -7.83 -12.59 -32.82
C VAL A 54 -7.13 -11.73 -31.77
N ARG A 55 -7.29 -10.40 -31.82
CA ARG A 55 -6.77 -9.48 -30.81
C ARG A 55 -7.33 -9.84 -29.44
N TRP A 56 -8.65 -10.02 -29.34
CA TRP A 56 -9.30 -10.38 -28.09
C TRP A 56 -8.72 -11.70 -27.55
N VAL A 57 -8.59 -12.74 -28.37
CA VAL A 57 -8.00 -14.02 -27.99
C VAL A 57 -6.54 -13.86 -27.57
N VAL A 58 -5.69 -13.23 -28.38
CA VAL A 58 -4.25 -13.08 -28.10
C VAL A 58 -4.00 -12.26 -26.84
N VAL A 59 -4.71 -11.16 -26.66
CA VAL A 59 -4.57 -10.31 -25.47
C VAL A 59 -5.11 -11.02 -24.23
N THR A 60 -6.26 -11.69 -24.33
CA THR A 60 -6.86 -12.42 -23.20
C THR A 60 -5.98 -13.60 -22.79
N VAL A 61 -5.65 -14.48 -23.74
CA VAL A 61 -4.82 -15.67 -23.50
C VAL A 61 -3.41 -15.26 -23.10
N GLY A 62 -2.80 -14.28 -23.76
CA GLY A 62 -1.47 -13.79 -23.42
C GLY A 62 -1.40 -13.24 -22.00
N LYS A 63 -2.33 -12.36 -21.62
CA LYS A 63 -2.42 -11.85 -20.24
C LYS A 63 -2.66 -12.97 -19.23
N TRP A 64 -3.51 -13.94 -19.57
CA TRP A 64 -3.81 -15.09 -18.71
C TRP A 64 -2.59 -15.97 -18.50
N VAL A 65 -1.91 -16.40 -19.57
CA VAL A 65 -0.69 -17.24 -19.48
C VAL A 65 0.39 -16.53 -18.68
N ILE A 66 0.67 -15.26 -18.96
CA ILE A 66 1.70 -14.49 -18.25
C ILE A 66 1.35 -14.41 -16.76
N ARG A 67 0.10 -14.07 -16.41
CA ARG A 67 -0.35 -14.00 -15.01
C ARG A 67 -0.21 -15.36 -14.32
N THR A 68 -0.63 -16.44 -14.96
CA THR A 68 -0.55 -17.80 -14.41
C THR A 68 0.90 -18.19 -14.15
N VAL A 69 1.77 -18.06 -15.15
CA VAL A 69 3.20 -18.37 -15.01
C VAL A 69 3.84 -17.52 -13.91
N CYS A 70 3.58 -16.22 -13.93
CA CYS A 70 4.09 -15.29 -12.92
C CYS A 70 3.64 -15.61 -11.50
N THR A 71 2.38 -16.02 -11.34
CA THR A 71 1.80 -16.37 -10.04
C THR A 71 2.38 -17.68 -9.54
N ILE A 72 2.54 -18.68 -10.42
CA ILE A 72 3.19 -19.97 -10.10
C ILE A 72 4.64 -19.73 -9.66
N VAL A 73 5.43 -19.05 -10.50
CA VAL A 73 6.85 -18.78 -10.20
C VAL A 73 6.98 -17.94 -8.93
N GLY A 74 6.15 -16.90 -8.77
CA GLY A 74 6.13 -16.07 -7.57
C GLY A 74 5.77 -16.85 -6.30
N ALA A 75 4.78 -17.74 -6.38
CA ALA A 75 4.39 -18.60 -5.25
C ALA A 75 5.52 -19.58 -4.87
N VAL A 76 6.16 -20.20 -5.86
CA VAL A 76 7.29 -21.12 -5.64
C VAL A 76 8.48 -20.37 -5.03
N LEU A 77 8.87 -19.22 -5.57
CA LEU A 77 9.98 -18.44 -5.04
C LEU A 77 9.72 -17.92 -3.62
N THR A 78 8.48 -17.51 -3.33
CA THR A 78 8.08 -17.09 -1.98
C THR A 78 8.15 -18.26 -1.01
N ALA A 79 7.59 -19.43 -1.37
CA ALA A 79 7.66 -20.62 -0.55
C ALA A 79 9.11 -21.05 -0.27
N ILE A 80 9.99 -21.02 -1.27
CA ILE A 80 11.42 -21.32 -1.10
C ILE A 80 12.05 -20.31 -0.13
N ARG A 81 11.81 -19.01 -0.32
CA ARG A 81 12.36 -17.96 0.57
C ARG A 81 11.87 -18.15 2.01
N ASP A 82 10.58 -18.37 2.22
CA ASP A 82 10.00 -18.51 3.55
C ASP A 82 10.52 -19.77 4.26
N VAL A 83 10.73 -20.86 3.52
CA VAL A 83 11.39 -22.07 4.03
C VAL A 83 12.84 -21.77 4.43
N LEU A 84 13.60 -21.07 3.59
CA LEU A 84 14.99 -20.71 3.91
C LEU A 84 15.09 -19.77 5.12
N VAL A 85 14.22 -18.76 5.21
CA VAL A 85 14.15 -17.85 6.36
C VAL A 85 13.73 -18.62 7.61
N GLY A 86 12.73 -19.50 7.52
CA GLY A 86 12.29 -20.32 8.64
C GLY A 86 13.39 -21.25 9.16
N ILE A 87 14.17 -21.87 8.25
CA ILE A 87 15.35 -22.66 8.63
C ILE A 87 16.40 -21.77 9.32
N GLY A 88 16.65 -20.57 8.80
CA GLY A 88 17.55 -19.59 9.41
C GLY A 88 17.12 -19.19 10.83
N ASP A 89 15.83 -18.92 11.03
CA ASP A 89 15.25 -18.60 12.34
C ASP A 89 15.40 -19.79 13.32
N ILE A 90 15.21 -21.03 12.86
CA ILE A 90 15.43 -22.25 13.67
C ILE A 90 16.91 -22.37 14.09
N ILE A 91 17.85 -22.24 13.13
CA ILE A 91 19.29 -22.33 13.42
C ILE A 91 19.71 -21.23 14.39
N ALA A 92 19.30 -19.99 14.13
CA ALA A 92 19.60 -18.86 15.01
C ALA A 92 19.00 -19.06 16.40
N GLY A 93 17.76 -19.55 16.50
CA GLY A 93 17.11 -19.86 17.77
C GLY A 93 17.81 -20.95 18.56
N ILE A 94 18.32 -22.01 17.90
CA ILE A 94 19.13 -23.05 18.55
C ILE A 94 20.42 -22.46 19.10
N VAL A 95 21.12 -21.63 18.31
CA VAL A 95 22.39 -21.00 18.70
C VAL A 95 22.19 -19.99 19.83
N THR A 96 21.10 -19.21 19.81
CA THR A 96 20.80 -18.22 20.85
C THR A 96 19.99 -18.77 22.01
N LEU A 97 19.72 -20.08 22.04
CA LEU A 97 18.80 -20.75 22.98
C LEU A 97 17.42 -20.05 23.08
N ASP A 98 17.01 -19.37 22.02
CA ASP A 98 15.74 -18.66 21.95
C ASP A 98 14.69 -19.58 21.34
N TRP A 99 13.96 -20.28 22.22
CA TRP A 99 12.85 -21.16 21.83
C TRP A 99 11.79 -20.44 20.98
N ARG A 100 11.65 -19.11 21.09
CA ARG A 100 10.67 -18.32 20.33
C ARG A 100 11.01 -18.32 18.84
N ARG A 101 12.28 -18.13 18.50
CA ARG A 101 12.77 -18.16 17.11
C ARG A 101 12.59 -19.54 16.46
N ILE A 102 12.79 -20.61 17.22
CA ILE A 102 12.60 -21.98 16.75
C ILE A 102 11.14 -22.23 16.37
N VAL A 103 10.20 -21.86 17.25
CA VAL A 103 8.77 -22.04 17.00
C VAL A 103 8.29 -21.17 15.84
N ASP A 104 8.73 -19.91 15.77
CA ASP A 104 8.39 -19.01 14.65
C ASP A 104 8.88 -19.58 13.31
N GLY A 105 10.10 -20.11 13.26
CA GLY A 105 10.67 -20.72 12.05
C GLY A 105 9.90 -21.96 11.60
N LEU A 106 9.52 -22.85 12.53
CA LEU A 106 8.70 -24.04 12.23
C LEU A 106 7.31 -23.67 11.69
N ILE A 107 6.64 -22.72 12.34
CA ILE A 107 5.31 -22.26 11.90
C ILE A 107 5.40 -21.64 10.50
N ARG A 108 6.42 -20.80 10.23
CA ARG A 108 6.65 -20.23 8.90
C ARG A 108 6.79 -21.31 7.83
N ILE A 109 7.59 -22.36 8.10
CA ILE A 109 7.77 -23.47 7.15
C ILE A 109 6.45 -24.20 6.88
N VAL A 110 5.71 -24.58 7.93
CA VAL A 110 4.44 -25.29 7.79
C VAL A 110 3.42 -24.45 7.03
N ILE A 111 3.29 -23.16 7.40
CA ILE A 111 2.39 -22.22 6.72
C ILE A 111 2.81 -22.06 5.26
N ALA A 112 4.10 -21.89 4.96
CA ALA A 112 4.60 -21.71 3.59
C ALA A 112 4.35 -22.94 2.70
N VAL A 113 4.60 -24.15 3.20
CA VAL A 113 4.39 -25.41 2.44
C VAL A 113 2.90 -25.62 2.17
N VAL A 114 2.06 -25.48 3.19
CA VAL A 114 0.61 -25.64 3.05
C VAL A 114 0.03 -24.57 2.12
N LEU A 115 0.46 -23.30 2.27
CA LEU A 115 0.07 -22.20 1.39
C LEU A 115 0.50 -22.42 -0.06
N GLY A 116 1.73 -22.87 -0.28
CA GLY A 116 2.25 -23.18 -1.60
C GLY A 116 1.39 -24.23 -2.32
N ALA A 117 1.09 -25.33 -1.63
CA ALA A 117 0.28 -26.42 -2.18
C ALA A 117 -1.16 -25.98 -2.50
N ILE A 118 -1.81 -25.22 -1.61
CA ILE A 118 -3.19 -24.74 -1.82
C ILE A 118 -3.24 -23.71 -2.97
N ARG A 119 -2.29 -22.77 -3.03
CA ARG A 119 -2.21 -21.79 -4.12
C ARG A 119 -2.06 -22.49 -5.48
N LEU A 120 -1.20 -23.50 -5.56
CA LEU A 120 -1.04 -24.35 -6.74
C LEU A 120 -2.34 -25.09 -7.10
N GLY A 121 -3.01 -25.70 -6.11
CA GLY A 121 -4.28 -26.40 -6.31
C GLY A 121 -5.40 -25.47 -6.84
N ARG A 122 -5.53 -24.26 -6.29
CA ARG A 122 -6.52 -23.28 -6.74
C ARG A 122 -6.26 -22.77 -8.15
N MET A 123 -4.99 -22.54 -8.50
CA MET A 123 -4.62 -22.12 -9.87
C MET A 123 -5.07 -23.13 -10.92
N ILE A 124 -4.97 -24.43 -10.61
CA ILE A 124 -5.38 -25.51 -11.51
C ILE A 124 -6.91 -25.60 -11.63
N LEU A 125 -7.66 -25.30 -10.56
CA LEU A 125 -9.09 -25.58 -10.47
C LEU A 125 -10.02 -24.36 -10.66
N GLY A 126 -9.58 -23.12 -10.42
CA GLY A 126 -10.52 -21.98 -10.26
C GLY A 126 -10.09 -20.62 -10.83
N ASP A 127 -8.83 -20.40 -11.17
CA ASP A 127 -8.35 -19.05 -11.56
C ASP A 127 -8.87 -18.57 -12.91
N THR A 128 -9.26 -19.47 -13.82
CA THR A 128 -9.83 -19.11 -15.12
C THR A 128 -11.17 -18.37 -14.97
N ILE A 129 -11.99 -18.75 -13.99
CA ILE A 129 -13.29 -18.09 -13.73
C ILE A 129 -13.06 -16.73 -13.06
N GLY A 130 -12.12 -16.65 -12.10
CA GLY A 130 -11.78 -15.38 -11.43
C GLY A 130 -11.27 -14.31 -12.39
N PHE A 131 -10.41 -14.69 -13.36
CA PHE A 131 -9.90 -13.75 -14.37
C PHE A 131 -11.01 -13.13 -15.23
N ILE A 132 -11.99 -13.94 -15.66
CA ILE A 132 -13.10 -13.45 -16.47
C ILE A 132 -13.97 -12.48 -15.67
N ILE A 133 -14.20 -12.77 -14.38
CA ILE A 133 -14.94 -11.89 -13.48
C ILE A 133 -14.20 -10.57 -13.27
N ASP A 134 -12.88 -10.59 -13.03
CA ASP A 134 -12.04 -9.40 -12.88
C ASP A 134 -12.15 -8.46 -14.10
N GLU A 135 -12.08 -9.01 -15.31
CA GLU A 135 -12.14 -8.22 -16.55
C GLU A 135 -13.55 -7.63 -16.78
N ILE A 136 -14.60 -8.42 -16.52
CA ILE A 136 -16.00 -7.96 -16.59
C ILE A 136 -16.23 -6.83 -15.59
N ASP A 137 -15.77 -6.98 -14.36
CA ASP A 137 -15.95 -5.98 -13.31
C ASP A 137 -15.13 -4.71 -13.60
N THR A 138 -13.92 -4.85 -14.16
CA THR A 138 -13.13 -3.71 -14.64
C THR A 138 -13.89 -2.91 -15.71
N TRP A 139 -14.49 -3.58 -16.69
CA TRP A 139 -15.28 -2.90 -17.73
C TRP A 139 -16.54 -2.24 -17.16
N ARG A 140 -17.23 -2.89 -16.23
CA ARG A 140 -18.39 -2.31 -15.52
C ARG A 140 -17.99 -1.08 -14.71
N LEU A 141 -16.82 -1.12 -14.06
CA LEU A 141 -16.27 -0.01 -13.31
C LEU A 141 -15.90 1.14 -14.25
N ARG A 142 -15.20 0.89 -15.36
CA ARG A 142 -14.91 1.90 -16.40
C ARG A 142 -16.16 2.61 -16.89
N ARG A 143 -17.23 1.86 -17.22
CA ARG A 143 -18.50 2.48 -17.63
C ARG A 143 -19.08 3.37 -16.53
N TYR A 144 -19.05 2.90 -15.29
CA TYR A 144 -19.57 3.67 -14.16
C TYR A 144 -18.78 4.98 -13.95
N VAL A 145 -17.45 4.90 -13.94
CA VAL A 145 -16.57 6.06 -13.81
C VAL A 145 -16.75 7.03 -14.98
N ARG A 146 -16.94 6.52 -16.20
CA ARG A 146 -17.29 7.35 -17.36
C ARG A 146 -18.53 8.18 -17.12
N GLY A 147 -19.61 7.56 -16.64
CA GLY A 147 -20.85 8.27 -16.32
C GLY A 147 -20.64 9.38 -15.29
N LEU A 148 -19.93 9.09 -14.20
CA LEU A 148 -19.61 10.10 -13.16
C LEU A 148 -18.80 11.28 -13.72
N LEU A 149 -17.82 11.01 -14.58
CA LEU A 149 -16.97 12.05 -15.15
C LEU A 149 -17.70 12.87 -16.20
N GLU A 150 -18.51 12.26 -17.06
CA GLU A 150 -19.31 12.94 -18.08
C GLU A 150 -20.43 13.79 -17.47
N GLU A 151 -20.92 13.42 -16.28
CA GLU A 151 -21.87 14.23 -15.51
C GLU A 151 -21.19 15.46 -14.88
N LYS A 152 -19.99 15.30 -14.33
CA LYS A 152 -19.30 16.37 -13.58
C LYS A 152 -18.45 17.31 -14.45
N TYR A 153 -17.84 16.81 -15.52
CA TYR A 153 -16.86 17.54 -16.33
C TYR A 153 -17.26 17.55 -17.81
N SER A 154 -16.79 18.55 -18.55
CA SER A 154 -17.00 18.67 -20.00
C SER A 154 -15.75 19.22 -20.70
N GLY A 155 -15.75 19.18 -22.04
CA GLY A 155 -14.69 19.75 -22.87
C GLY A 155 -13.31 19.12 -22.64
N ASP A 156 -12.26 19.95 -22.72
CA ASP A 156 -10.86 19.52 -22.62
C ASP A 156 -10.51 18.89 -21.28
N THR A 157 -11.08 19.40 -20.18
CA THR A 157 -10.88 18.84 -18.83
C THR A 157 -11.32 17.38 -18.76
N LEU A 158 -12.49 17.06 -19.30
CA LEU A 158 -12.99 15.69 -19.34
C LEU A 158 -12.07 14.80 -20.18
N ALA A 159 -11.64 15.26 -21.36
CA ALA A 159 -10.75 14.50 -22.23
C ALA A 159 -9.41 14.20 -21.55
N GLN A 160 -8.81 15.19 -20.90
CA GLN A 160 -7.55 15.04 -20.16
C GLN A 160 -7.66 14.05 -19.00
N ILE A 161 -8.75 14.13 -18.22
CA ILE A 161 -8.99 13.17 -17.12
C ILE A 161 -9.15 11.76 -17.67
N LYS A 162 -9.95 11.57 -18.72
CA LYS A 162 -10.18 10.26 -19.36
C LYS A 162 -8.88 9.63 -19.86
N GLU A 163 -8.02 10.43 -20.49
CA GLU A 163 -6.70 10.00 -20.94
C GLU A 163 -5.80 9.64 -19.75
N ALA A 164 -5.69 10.53 -18.76
CA ALA A 164 -4.80 10.37 -17.62
C ALA A 164 -5.10 9.14 -16.76
N ILE A 165 -6.38 8.75 -16.64
CA ILE A 165 -6.78 7.54 -15.90
C ILE A 165 -6.88 6.29 -16.79
N GLY A 166 -6.61 6.40 -18.10
CA GLY A 166 -6.75 5.29 -19.05
C GLY A 166 -8.18 4.76 -19.15
N LEU A 167 -9.18 5.65 -19.20
CA LEU A 167 -10.59 5.27 -19.21
C LEU A 167 -11.02 4.62 -20.53
N ASP A 168 -10.49 5.13 -21.64
CA ASP A 168 -10.79 4.66 -22.99
C ASP A 168 -9.78 3.60 -23.46
N HIS A 169 -8.53 3.70 -23.04
CA HIS A 169 -7.43 2.84 -23.48
C HIS A 169 -6.37 2.63 -22.38
N GLY A 170 -5.54 1.60 -22.54
CA GLY A 170 -4.45 1.27 -21.61
C GLY A 170 -4.91 0.77 -20.23
N THR A 171 -4.01 0.87 -19.25
CA THR A 171 -4.26 0.46 -17.87
C THR A 171 -5.15 1.49 -17.17
N PHE A 172 -6.36 1.04 -16.81
CA PHE A 172 -7.35 1.88 -16.14
C PHE A 172 -7.03 2.02 -14.66
N GLY A 173 -7.06 3.26 -14.18
CA GLY A 173 -7.02 3.59 -12.77
C GLY A 173 -6.46 4.98 -12.49
N LEU A 174 -6.80 5.53 -11.33
CA LEU A 174 -6.26 6.79 -10.84
C LEU A 174 -4.84 6.58 -10.33
N ARG A 175 -3.87 7.26 -10.95
CA ARG A 175 -2.46 7.21 -10.57
C ARG A 175 -2.23 8.17 -9.40
N LEU A 176 -1.86 7.62 -8.25
CA LEU A 176 -1.60 8.41 -7.05
C LEU A 176 -0.18 8.15 -6.54
N HIS A 177 0.49 9.25 -6.22
CA HIS A 177 1.72 9.21 -5.43
C HIS A 177 1.33 9.31 -3.97
N ALA A 178 1.72 8.33 -3.18
CA ALA A 178 1.45 8.25 -1.76
C ALA A 178 2.78 8.22 -0.99
N THR A 179 2.74 8.55 0.31
CA THR A 179 3.88 8.35 1.21
C THR A 179 3.53 7.38 2.32
N ALA A 180 4.34 6.34 2.44
CA ALA A 180 4.34 5.42 3.57
C ALA A 180 5.38 5.89 4.59
N TYR A 181 4.91 6.54 5.65
CA TYR A 181 5.76 6.94 6.76
C TYR A 181 5.93 5.82 7.77
N ARG A 182 7.10 5.76 8.40
CA ARG A 182 7.33 4.99 9.61
C ARG A 182 7.75 5.93 10.74
N THR A 183 7.02 5.91 11.84
CA THR A 183 7.44 6.69 13.02
C THR A 183 8.74 6.11 13.60
N VAL A 184 9.58 6.96 14.18
CA VAL A 184 10.83 6.53 14.81
C VAL A 184 10.97 7.18 16.18
N LEU A 185 11.38 6.37 17.16
CA LEU A 185 11.80 6.84 18.48
C LEU A 185 13.32 6.86 18.50
N ASP A 186 13.88 7.91 19.07
CA ASP A 186 15.31 8.09 19.17
C ASP A 186 15.72 8.18 20.64
N SER A 187 16.59 7.26 21.05
CA SER A 187 17.14 7.20 22.41
C SER A 187 17.91 8.46 22.82
N GLU A 188 18.42 9.23 21.85
CA GLU A 188 19.20 10.44 22.16
C GLU A 188 18.34 11.70 22.27
N THR A 189 17.03 11.61 22.04
CA THR A 189 16.17 12.79 22.16
C THR A 189 16.10 13.24 23.62
N PRO A 190 16.50 14.48 23.98
CA PRO A 190 16.43 14.96 25.36
C PRO A 190 14.97 15.17 25.78
N SER A 191 14.66 14.94 27.07
CA SER A 191 13.32 15.23 27.58
C SER A 191 13.06 16.75 27.56
N PRO A 192 11.88 17.20 27.10
CA PRO A 192 11.52 18.62 27.17
C PRO A 192 11.42 19.16 28.60
N ARG A 193 11.21 18.30 29.61
CA ARG A 193 11.06 18.68 31.02
C ARG A 193 12.37 18.61 31.80
N ASP A 194 13.25 17.68 31.43
CA ASP A 194 14.55 17.46 32.06
C ASP A 194 15.58 17.10 30.98
N PRO A 195 16.30 18.09 30.43
CA PRO A 195 17.26 17.86 29.35
C PRO A 195 18.42 16.91 29.72
N ALA A 196 18.65 16.65 31.01
CA ALA A 196 19.68 15.69 31.46
C ALA A 196 19.22 14.23 31.34
N VAL A 197 17.91 13.99 31.12
CA VAL A 197 17.33 12.65 30.97
C VAL A 197 16.82 12.48 29.55
N ALA A 198 17.11 11.32 28.95
CA ALA A 198 16.57 10.98 27.64
C ALA A 198 15.03 10.90 27.68
N ASN A 199 14.37 11.44 26.67
CA ASN A 199 12.92 11.58 26.60
C ASN A 199 12.21 10.23 26.73
N LEU A 200 12.73 9.16 26.11
CA LEU A 200 12.15 7.82 26.23
C LEU A 200 12.21 7.29 27.67
N VAL A 201 13.26 7.61 28.43
CA VAL A 201 13.37 7.23 29.83
C VAL A 201 12.38 8.03 30.68
N ALA A 202 12.26 9.33 30.43
CA ALA A 202 11.28 10.17 31.12
C ALA A 202 9.84 9.68 30.89
N LEU A 203 9.46 9.37 29.65
CA LEU A 203 8.14 8.83 29.30
C LEU A 203 7.89 7.43 29.87
N HIS A 204 8.94 6.60 29.98
CA HIS A 204 8.83 5.28 30.58
C HIS A 204 8.60 5.36 32.09
N ARG A 205 9.40 6.19 32.79
CA ARG A 205 9.28 6.39 34.25
C ARG A 205 7.94 7.01 34.65
N SER A 206 7.35 7.85 33.80
CA SER A 206 6.01 8.41 34.04
C SER A 206 4.85 7.44 33.76
N GLY A 207 5.14 6.23 33.25
CA GLY A 207 4.12 5.26 32.83
C GLY A 207 3.36 5.67 31.56
N SER A 208 3.81 6.71 30.85
CA SER A 208 3.15 7.17 29.63
C SER A 208 3.43 6.27 28.43
N ILE A 209 4.56 5.56 28.45
CA ILE A 209 4.89 4.47 27.54
C ILE A 209 5.53 3.30 28.31
N ASN A 210 5.42 2.09 27.77
CA ASN A 210 6.23 0.96 28.23
C ASN A 210 7.36 0.71 27.23
N LEU A 211 8.58 1.21 27.51
CA LEU A 211 9.70 1.08 26.58
C LEU A 211 10.16 -0.39 26.42
N ARG A 212 9.99 -1.23 27.45
CA ARG A 212 10.28 -2.68 27.34
C ARG A 212 9.33 -3.35 26.35
N GLU A 213 8.04 -3.00 26.38
CA GLU A 213 7.07 -3.46 25.38
C GLU A 213 7.44 -2.94 23.98
N LEU A 214 7.73 -1.63 23.84
CA LEU A 214 8.06 -1.02 22.55
C LEU A 214 9.38 -1.53 21.95
N CYS A 215 10.29 -2.07 22.76
CA CYS A 215 11.50 -2.75 22.29
C CYS A 215 11.30 -4.26 22.09
N GLY A 216 10.13 -4.81 22.40
CA GLY A 216 9.80 -6.23 22.20
C GLY A 216 10.33 -7.18 23.28
N TYR A 217 10.65 -6.70 24.48
CA TYR A 217 11.02 -7.56 25.62
C TYR A 217 9.79 -7.99 26.42
N GLU A 218 8.76 -7.15 26.48
CA GLU A 218 7.48 -7.44 27.12
C GLU A 218 6.35 -7.59 26.10
N PHE A 219 5.46 -8.55 26.36
CA PHE A 219 4.30 -8.80 25.51
C PHE A 219 3.06 -8.96 26.40
N THR A 220 2.22 -7.94 26.42
CA THR A 220 0.92 -7.99 27.10
C THR A 220 -0.19 -8.52 26.20
N GLU A 221 0.06 -8.56 24.89
CA GLU A 221 -0.90 -9.05 23.89
C GLU A 221 -0.66 -10.54 23.58
N GLY A 222 -1.75 -11.28 23.36
CA GLY A 222 -1.68 -12.71 23.04
C GLY A 222 -0.86 -13.01 21.78
N PHE A 223 -0.44 -14.28 21.64
CA PHE A 223 0.46 -14.75 20.57
C PHE A 223 0.12 -14.23 19.16
N TRP A 224 -1.17 -14.24 18.79
CA TRP A 224 -1.66 -13.82 17.47
C TRP A 224 -1.76 -12.30 17.25
N ASN A 225 -1.31 -11.52 18.22
CA ASN A 225 -1.30 -10.07 18.19
C ASN A 225 0.10 -9.51 18.46
N ARG A 226 1.13 -10.36 18.41
CA ARG A 226 2.50 -9.95 18.69
C ARG A 226 2.94 -8.86 17.71
N LYS A 227 3.46 -7.76 18.26
CA LYS A 227 4.08 -6.68 17.50
C LYS A 227 5.51 -7.06 17.11
N ARG A 228 5.99 -6.59 15.96
CA ARG A 228 7.38 -6.81 15.49
C ARG A 228 8.18 -5.52 15.53
N TYR A 229 8.29 -4.96 16.72
CA TYR A 229 9.15 -3.80 16.92
C TYR A 229 10.59 -4.12 16.57
N LYS A 230 11.31 -3.11 16.11
CA LYS A 230 12.72 -3.23 15.72
C LYS A 230 13.53 -2.19 16.47
N THR A 231 14.54 -2.64 17.20
CA THR A 231 15.59 -1.78 17.75
C THR A 231 16.81 -1.83 16.83
N VAL A 232 17.48 -0.70 16.64
CA VAL A 232 18.69 -0.59 15.82
C VAL A 232 19.69 0.28 16.56
N LYS A 233 20.85 -0.28 16.93
CA LYS A 233 21.96 0.51 17.47
C LYS A 233 22.47 1.48 16.41
N LYS A 234 22.79 2.71 16.81
CA LYS A 234 23.33 3.77 15.95
C LYS A 234 24.83 3.66 15.74
N ASP A 235 25.54 3.05 16.70
CA ASP A 235 26.99 2.88 16.61
C ASP A 235 27.36 1.80 15.59
N VAL A 236 28.36 2.10 14.76
CA VAL A 236 28.82 1.26 13.63
C VAL A 236 29.35 -0.08 14.15
N VAL A 237 28.71 -1.18 13.76
CA VAL A 237 29.35 -2.50 13.85
C VAL A 237 30.36 -2.60 12.73
N VAL A 238 31.62 -2.33 13.04
CA VAL A 238 32.75 -2.59 12.15
C VAL A 238 32.92 -4.11 12.08
N GLY A 239 32.28 -4.75 11.09
CA GLY A 239 32.52 -6.15 10.78
C GLY A 239 31.35 -6.84 10.10
N GLY A 240 31.44 -7.04 8.78
CA GLY A 240 30.57 -7.95 8.04
C GLY A 240 29.91 -7.32 6.83
N GLY A 241 30.62 -7.34 5.69
CA GLY A 241 30.09 -6.94 4.40
C GLY A 241 28.83 -7.72 4.01
N GLY A 242 27.80 -7.00 3.59
CA GLY A 242 26.57 -7.54 3.04
C GLY A 242 25.41 -6.61 3.35
N GLY A 243 24.94 -5.86 2.35
CA GLY A 243 23.80 -4.95 2.43
C GLY A 243 22.47 -5.67 2.63
N GLY A 244 22.35 -6.41 3.72
CA GLY A 244 21.13 -6.95 4.29
C GLY A 244 20.85 -6.27 5.63
N GLU A 245 19.57 -6.20 6.00
CA GLU A 245 19.06 -5.67 7.27
C GLU A 245 19.68 -6.46 8.44
N PHE A 246 20.92 -6.15 8.85
CA PHE A 246 21.51 -6.70 10.07
C PHE A 246 20.71 -6.11 11.23
N ASP A 247 19.80 -6.92 11.76
CA ASP A 247 19.19 -6.72 13.06
C ASP A 247 20.36 -6.70 14.07
N ASN A 248 20.87 -5.51 14.37
CA ASN A 248 21.73 -5.24 15.52
C ASN A 248 20.86 -4.69 16.66
N PRO A 249 19.95 -5.51 17.23
CA PRO A 249 19.08 -5.07 18.29
C PRO A 249 19.91 -4.80 19.53
N ILE A 250 19.39 -3.95 20.41
CA ILE A 250 19.89 -3.89 21.78
C ILE A 250 19.55 -5.19 22.51
N SER A 251 20.27 -5.52 23.57
CA SER A 251 19.89 -6.57 24.53
C SER A 251 18.96 -6.01 25.60
N GLU A 252 18.30 -6.88 26.36
CA GLU A 252 17.50 -6.47 27.52
C GLU A 252 18.37 -5.80 28.58
N ASP A 253 19.56 -6.34 28.87
CA ASP A 253 20.51 -5.74 29.81
C ASP A 253 20.99 -4.35 29.38
N GLU A 254 21.20 -4.14 28.07
CA GLU A 254 21.55 -2.84 27.50
C GLU A 254 20.39 -1.84 27.65
N LEU A 255 19.14 -2.28 27.45
CA LEU A 255 17.97 -1.44 27.70
C LEU A 255 17.85 -1.11 29.20
N ASP A 256 18.10 -2.06 30.09
CA ASP A 256 18.06 -1.86 31.53
C ASP A 256 19.13 -0.87 32.01
N LEU A 257 20.34 -0.97 31.46
CA LEU A 257 21.40 -0.01 31.70
C LEU A 257 21.00 1.40 31.24
N TYR A 258 20.44 1.51 30.04
CA TYR A 258 19.92 2.76 29.50
C TYR A 258 18.80 3.35 30.38
N LEU A 259 17.85 2.54 30.85
CA LEU A 259 16.76 2.99 31.72
C LEU A 259 17.24 3.42 33.11
N ARG A 260 18.18 2.68 33.72
CA ARG A 260 18.73 2.99 35.05
C ARG A 260 19.60 4.24 35.05
N SER A 261 20.43 4.42 34.02
CA SER A 261 21.32 5.58 33.87
C SER A 261 20.61 6.89 33.49
N GLY A 262 19.31 6.85 33.17
CA GLY A 262 18.63 8.05 32.64
C GLY A 262 18.88 8.28 31.16
N GLY A 263 19.42 7.28 30.46
CA GLY A 263 19.75 7.32 29.04
C GLY A 263 21.18 7.78 28.74
N THR A 264 22.05 7.89 29.76
CA THR A 264 23.44 8.33 29.60
C THR A 264 24.41 7.18 29.34
N GLU A 265 24.05 5.95 29.74
CA GLU A 265 24.85 4.74 29.54
C GLU A 265 24.13 3.74 28.62
N GLY A 266 24.89 2.81 28.04
CA GLY A 266 24.40 1.83 27.06
C GLY A 266 24.53 2.32 25.62
N PRO A 267 24.16 1.47 24.64
CA PRO A 267 24.24 1.83 23.23
C PRO A 267 23.20 2.89 22.88
N ARG A 268 23.53 3.76 21.92
CA ARG A 268 22.54 4.64 21.29
C ARG A 268 21.74 3.81 20.30
N PHE A 269 20.42 3.96 20.30
CA PHE A 269 19.54 3.21 19.41
C PHE A 269 18.34 4.03 18.92
N ILE A 270 17.69 3.51 17.88
CA ILE A 270 16.35 3.90 17.47
C ILE A 270 15.39 2.74 17.66
N VAL A 271 14.12 3.05 17.90
CA VAL A 271 13.02 2.07 17.93
C VAL A 271 12.09 2.37 16.75
N LEU A 272 11.69 1.32 16.05
CA LEU A 272 10.79 1.39 14.91
C LEU A 272 9.56 0.51 15.18
N PRO A 273 8.35 0.95 14.77
CA PRO A 273 7.11 0.22 14.99
C PRO A 273 7.05 -1.08 14.17
N MET A 274 7.87 -1.20 13.13
CA MET A 274 7.95 -2.37 12.25
C MET A 274 9.26 -2.40 11.45
N ARG A 275 9.61 -3.59 10.96
CA ARG A 275 10.76 -3.82 10.07
C ARG A 275 10.53 -3.28 8.66
N ASP A 276 11.60 -3.12 7.87
CA ASP A 276 11.50 -2.65 6.48
C ASP A 276 10.74 -3.64 5.59
N SER A 277 10.99 -4.93 5.82
CA SER A 277 10.26 -6.03 5.17
C SER A 277 8.77 -6.01 5.47
N ALA A 278 8.37 -5.80 6.74
CA ALA A 278 6.98 -5.70 7.14
C ALA A 278 6.27 -4.50 6.48
N LEU A 279 6.91 -3.33 6.46
CA LEU A 279 6.38 -2.15 5.75
C LEU A 279 6.26 -2.42 4.25
N THR A 280 7.25 -3.10 3.67
CA THR A 280 7.23 -3.50 2.25
C THR A 280 6.03 -4.37 1.93
N THR A 281 5.78 -5.41 2.73
CA THR A 281 4.62 -6.29 2.55
C THR A 281 3.30 -5.51 2.55
N LYS A 282 3.13 -4.56 3.48
CA LYS A 282 1.90 -3.74 3.57
C LYS A 282 1.75 -2.79 2.38
N VAL A 283 2.83 -2.12 1.99
CA VAL A 283 2.86 -1.25 0.81
C VAL A 283 2.54 -2.03 -0.46
N ASP A 284 3.15 -3.19 -0.65
CA ASP A 284 2.93 -4.01 -1.84
C ASP A 284 1.52 -4.60 -1.86
N THR A 285 0.99 -4.99 -0.70
CA THR A 285 -0.42 -5.38 -0.57
C THR A 285 -1.35 -4.23 -0.93
N ALA A 286 -1.08 -3.01 -0.47
CA ALA A 286 -1.88 -1.85 -0.81
C ALA A 286 -1.81 -1.49 -2.30
N ARG A 287 -0.64 -1.63 -2.94
CA ARG A 287 -0.50 -1.49 -4.40
C ARG A 287 -1.35 -2.52 -5.14
N GLU A 288 -1.23 -3.78 -4.74
CA GLU A 288 -1.93 -4.89 -5.39
C GLU A 288 -3.44 -4.75 -5.25
N LYS A 289 -3.93 -4.61 -4.01
CA LYS A 289 -5.36 -4.53 -3.69
C LYS A 289 -5.99 -3.18 -4.05
N GLY A 290 -5.22 -2.10 -4.07
CA GLY A 290 -5.68 -0.80 -4.57
C GLY A 290 -6.13 -0.85 -6.04
N ARG A 291 -5.55 -1.73 -6.86
CA ARG A 291 -5.96 -1.90 -8.27
C ARG A 291 -7.38 -2.43 -8.41
N GLU A 292 -7.87 -3.20 -7.43
CA GLU A 292 -9.26 -3.68 -7.40
C GLU A 292 -10.25 -2.51 -7.23
N LEU A 293 -9.81 -1.39 -6.63
CA LEU A 293 -10.55 -0.13 -6.57
C LEU A 293 -10.32 0.79 -7.78
N GLY A 294 -9.51 0.37 -8.76
CA GLY A 294 -9.04 1.25 -9.84
C GLY A 294 -8.05 2.31 -9.36
N LEU A 295 -7.25 2.02 -8.33
CA LEU A 295 -6.18 2.90 -7.84
C LEU A 295 -4.80 2.31 -8.21
N ILE A 296 -3.98 3.12 -8.87
CA ILE A 296 -2.59 2.79 -9.20
C ILE A 296 -1.71 3.55 -8.21
N LEU A 297 -1.49 2.94 -7.05
CA LEU A 297 -0.73 3.55 -5.97
C LEU A 297 0.78 3.36 -6.19
N THR A 298 1.54 4.44 -6.02
CA THR A 298 2.99 4.40 -5.84
C THR A 298 3.31 4.96 -4.46
N PHE A 299 4.33 4.42 -3.80
CA PHE A 299 4.67 4.80 -2.43
C PHE A 299 6.12 5.23 -2.37
N GLU A 300 6.35 6.47 -1.93
CA GLU A 300 7.60 6.89 -1.32
C GLU A 300 7.63 6.41 0.13
N ARG A 301 8.81 6.05 0.64
CA ARG A 301 8.99 5.63 2.03
C ARG A 301 9.82 6.67 2.76
N ALA A 302 9.34 7.07 3.93
CA ALA A 302 10.03 8.05 4.76
C ALA A 302 9.89 7.70 6.24
N THR A 303 10.76 8.26 7.08
CA THR A 303 10.65 8.17 8.54
C THR A 303 10.26 9.51 9.14
N LYS A 304 9.55 9.48 10.28
CA LYS A 304 9.15 10.68 11.02
C LYS A 304 9.44 10.50 12.51
N PRO A 305 10.29 11.34 13.13
CA PRO A 305 10.55 11.24 14.56
C PRO A 305 9.29 11.62 15.35
N VAL A 306 9.02 10.90 16.43
CA VAL A 306 7.94 11.23 17.36
C VAL A 306 8.45 11.25 18.79
N THR A 307 8.07 12.29 19.54
CA THR A 307 8.62 12.57 20.87
C THR A 307 7.56 12.70 21.95
N LYS A 308 6.29 12.97 21.59
CA LYS A 308 5.17 13.09 22.53
C LYS A 308 4.51 11.72 22.73
N ALA A 309 4.18 11.36 23.97
CA ALA A 309 3.53 10.08 24.30
C ALA A 309 2.28 9.80 23.45
N GLN A 310 1.43 10.81 23.23
CA GLN A 310 0.21 10.71 22.43
C GLN A 310 0.45 10.41 20.93
N HIS A 311 1.68 10.64 20.42
CA HIS A 311 2.09 10.31 19.06
C HIS A 311 2.80 8.93 18.98
N ILE A 312 3.07 8.33 20.14
CA ILE A 312 3.67 6.99 20.27
C ILE A 312 2.56 5.96 20.50
N VAL A 313 1.70 6.24 21.49
CA VAL A 313 0.51 5.45 21.82
C VAL A 313 -0.72 6.24 21.42
N HIS A 314 -1.33 5.87 20.30
CA HIS A 314 -2.47 6.58 19.75
C HIS A 314 -3.75 6.26 20.54
N PRO A 315 -4.57 7.26 20.87
CA PRO A 315 -5.88 7.02 21.45
C PRO A 315 -6.77 6.17 20.52
N GLY A 316 -7.33 5.10 21.07
CA GLY A 316 -8.30 4.24 20.42
C GLY A 316 -9.73 4.73 20.63
N PHE A 317 -10.70 3.95 20.15
CA PHE A 317 -12.11 4.31 20.27
C PHE A 317 -12.64 4.20 21.71
N ASP A 318 -11.95 3.44 22.56
CA ASP A 318 -12.18 3.36 24.00
C ASP A 318 -12.10 4.74 24.69
N THR A 319 -11.35 5.68 24.12
CA THR A 319 -11.17 7.03 24.68
C THR A 319 -12.21 8.04 24.21
N GLY A 320 -12.98 7.74 23.15
CA GLY A 320 -13.84 8.72 22.46
C GLY A 320 -13.09 9.80 21.67
N THR A 321 -11.74 9.78 21.64
CA THR A 321 -10.89 10.83 21.02
C THR A 321 -10.02 10.34 19.86
N ALA A 322 -10.25 9.12 19.36
CA ALA A 322 -9.42 8.50 18.32
C ALA A 322 -9.21 9.39 17.09
N ASN A 323 -10.32 9.88 16.49
CA ASN A 323 -10.25 10.68 15.28
C ASN A 323 -9.65 12.08 15.50
N SER A 324 -9.99 12.75 16.61
CA SER A 324 -9.41 14.07 16.92
C SER A 324 -7.91 13.95 17.20
N SER A 325 -7.49 12.88 17.85
CA SER A 325 -6.07 12.60 18.10
C SER A 325 -5.32 12.27 16.80
N LEU A 326 -5.94 11.51 15.88
CA LEU A 326 -5.38 11.29 14.55
C LEU A 326 -5.28 12.59 13.75
N THR A 327 -6.29 13.47 13.83
CA THR A 327 -6.25 14.79 13.21
C THR A 327 -5.04 15.59 13.70
N SER A 328 -4.87 15.73 15.02
CA SER A 328 -3.74 16.44 15.61
C SER A 328 -2.40 15.82 15.22
N PHE A 329 -2.31 14.49 15.22
CA PHE A 329 -1.10 13.78 14.80
C PHE A 329 -0.72 14.07 13.33
N LEU A 330 -1.70 14.01 12.42
CA LEU A 330 -1.49 14.30 11.01
C LEU A 330 -1.04 15.75 10.78
N ILE A 331 -1.54 16.71 11.56
CA ILE A 331 -1.12 18.11 11.48
C ILE A 331 0.30 18.27 12.07
N GLU A 332 0.50 17.86 13.32
CA GLU A 332 1.70 18.17 14.09
C GLU A 332 2.94 17.38 13.62
N VAL A 333 2.77 16.12 13.19
CA VAL A 333 3.89 15.22 12.85
C VAL A 333 4.08 15.10 11.35
N ILE A 334 2.98 14.96 10.61
CA ILE A 334 3.04 14.75 9.16
C ILE A 334 3.01 16.08 8.39
N GLY A 335 2.42 17.12 8.97
CA GLY A 335 2.29 18.44 8.33
C GLY A 335 1.10 18.52 7.38
N ARG A 336 0.02 17.78 7.64
CA ARG A 336 -1.22 17.86 6.87
C ARG A 336 -1.98 19.13 7.21
N THR A 337 -2.70 19.66 6.22
CA THR A 337 -3.48 20.88 6.37
C THR A 337 -4.79 20.59 7.11
N ASN A 338 -5.10 21.44 8.09
CA ASN A 338 -6.41 21.44 8.73
C ASN A 338 -7.43 22.16 7.84
N LYS A 339 -8.48 21.45 7.42
CA LYS A 339 -9.54 21.99 6.55
C LYS A 339 -10.28 23.18 7.15
N THR A 340 -10.33 23.30 8.48
CA THR A 340 -10.96 24.44 9.14
C THR A 340 -10.16 25.72 8.95
N ASN A 341 -8.86 25.60 8.65
CA ASN A 341 -7.94 26.71 8.42
C ASN A 341 -7.80 27.00 6.93
N ASP A 342 -7.62 25.95 6.12
CA ASP A 342 -7.50 26.04 4.66
C ASP A 342 -8.09 24.77 4.01
N ASP A 343 -9.39 24.83 3.69
CA ASP A 343 -10.13 23.73 3.08
C ASP A 343 -9.62 23.40 1.67
N ALA A 344 -9.13 24.39 0.92
CA ALA A 344 -8.64 24.20 -0.43
C ALA A 344 -7.30 23.45 -0.46
N ALA A 345 -6.37 23.82 0.43
CA ALA A 345 -5.10 23.09 0.58
C ALA A 345 -5.31 21.68 1.13
N ALA A 346 -6.19 21.51 2.13
CA ALA A 346 -6.57 20.17 2.63
C ALA A 346 -7.23 19.29 1.54
N GLN A 347 -7.99 19.92 0.63
CA GLN A 347 -8.58 19.25 -0.53
C GLN A 347 -7.53 18.83 -1.57
N ALA A 348 -6.60 19.71 -1.90
CA ALA A 348 -5.50 19.44 -2.82
C ALA A 348 -4.61 18.30 -2.32
N GLU A 349 -4.45 18.19 -1.00
CA GLU A 349 -3.76 17.11 -0.34
C GLU A 349 -4.39 15.71 -0.55
N LEU A 350 -5.62 15.61 -1.07
CA LEU A 350 -6.25 14.32 -1.34
C LEU A 350 -5.56 13.53 -2.47
N CYS A 351 -4.87 14.18 -3.43
CA CYS A 351 -4.08 13.43 -4.44
C CYS A 351 -2.84 12.75 -3.85
N HIS A 352 -2.46 13.07 -2.61
CA HIS A 352 -1.25 12.52 -1.99
C HIS A 352 -1.60 11.77 -0.71
N PRO A 353 -2.13 10.53 -0.81
CA PRO A 353 -2.46 9.75 0.37
C PRO A 353 -1.23 9.53 1.25
N VAL A 354 -1.41 9.66 2.57
CA VAL A 354 -0.37 9.37 3.55
C VAL A 354 -0.80 8.20 4.42
N ALA A 355 0.10 7.22 4.57
CA ALA A 355 -0.09 6.07 5.44
C ALA A 355 1.06 6.01 6.44
N VAL A 356 0.75 6.00 7.74
CA VAL A 356 1.76 6.13 8.79
C VAL A 356 1.78 4.91 9.69
N GLY A 357 2.91 4.21 9.72
CA GLY A 357 3.19 3.16 10.68
C GLY A 357 3.43 3.74 12.08
N VAL A 358 2.57 3.39 13.03
CA VAL A 358 2.62 3.81 14.44
C VAL A 358 2.87 2.60 15.36
N PHE A 359 3.21 2.83 16.63
CA PHE A 359 3.58 1.74 17.54
C PHE A 359 2.38 0.95 18.07
N ARG A 360 1.35 1.64 18.57
CA ARG A 360 0.17 1.01 19.17
C ARG A 360 -0.99 1.99 19.33
N TYR A 361 -2.17 1.42 19.54
CA TYR A 361 -3.34 2.12 20.04
C TYR A 361 -3.55 1.83 21.54
N THR A 362 -4.41 2.58 22.22
CA THR A 362 -4.82 2.29 23.62
C THR A 362 -5.74 1.09 23.71
N ASP A 363 -6.51 0.80 22.66
CA ASP A 363 -7.36 -0.37 22.52
C ASP A 363 -6.79 -1.40 21.51
N SER A 364 -7.65 -2.33 21.09
CA SER A 364 -7.30 -3.38 20.13
C SER A 364 -7.31 -2.92 18.67
N LEU A 365 -7.35 -1.62 18.38
CA LEU A 365 -7.32 -1.13 17.01
C LEU A 365 -6.05 -1.57 16.29
N ARG A 366 -6.17 -1.66 14.97
CA ARG A 366 -5.07 -2.03 14.07
C ARG A 366 -4.77 -0.94 13.06
N GLY A 367 -5.78 -0.15 12.71
CA GLY A 367 -5.64 1.05 11.92
C GLY A 367 -6.71 2.07 12.28
N LEU A 368 -6.53 3.27 11.73
CA LEU A 368 -7.50 4.35 11.81
C LEU A 368 -7.30 5.26 10.59
N ALA A 369 -8.40 5.80 10.08
CA ALA A 369 -8.40 6.67 8.92
C ALA A 369 -9.20 7.94 9.17
N ASN A 370 -8.69 9.05 8.65
CA ASN A 370 -9.44 10.28 8.49
C ASN A 370 -9.77 10.46 6.99
N ASN A 371 -11.06 10.37 6.66
CA ASN A 371 -11.60 10.81 5.37
C ASN A 371 -11.96 12.31 5.47
N LEU A 372 -11.47 13.14 4.55
CA LEU A 372 -11.69 14.59 4.63
C LEU A 372 -13.17 14.98 4.52
N ARG A 373 -13.88 14.33 3.60
CA ARG A 373 -15.26 14.63 3.24
C ARG A 373 -16.17 13.50 3.66
N GLN A 374 -17.45 13.81 3.85
CA GLN A 374 -18.42 12.79 4.23
C GLN A 374 -18.54 11.72 3.14
N SER A 375 -18.57 10.44 3.54
CA SER A 375 -18.78 9.35 2.60
C SER A 375 -20.26 9.05 2.35
N SER A 376 -20.56 8.27 1.30
CA SER A 376 -21.92 7.86 0.95
C SER A 376 -22.61 7.02 2.03
N CYS A 377 -21.85 6.33 2.88
CA CYS A 377 -22.39 5.61 4.05
C CYS A 377 -22.41 6.46 5.33
N ARG A 378 -22.24 7.77 5.22
CA ARG A 378 -22.29 8.73 6.34
C ARG A 378 -21.10 8.64 7.31
N LEU A 379 -19.94 8.16 6.89
CA LEU A 379 -18.71 8.43 7.65
C LEU A 379 -18.49 9.93 7.66
N ALA A 380 -18.54 10.53 8.85
CA ALA A 380 -18.38 11.97 9.01
C ALA A 380 -17.00 12.41 8.52
N GLY A 381 -16.97 13.43 7.66
CA GLY A 381 -15.72 14.02 7.19
C GLY A 381 -14.92 14.63 8.34
N LYS A 382 -13.60 14.42 8.32
CA LYS A 382 -12.65 14.84 9.34
C LYS A 382 -11.89 16.08 8.90
N ASP A 383 -11.18 16.70 9.82
CA ASP A 383 -10.50 17.98 9.55
C ASP A 383 -9.19 17.82 8.78
N THR A 384 -8.73 16.59 8.60
CA THR A 384 -7.55 16.24 7.81
C THR A 384 -7.81 14.97 7.01
N SER A 385 -6.84 14.57 6.18
CA SER A 385 -6.85 13.29 5.49
C SER A 385 -5.54 12.52 5.69
N GLY A 386 -5.66 11.21 5.93
CA GLY A 386 -4.52 10.33 6.15
C GLY A 386 -4.91 9.10 6.96
N VAL A 387 -4.00 8.12 7.01
CA VAL A 387 -4.24 6.87 7.73
C VAL A 387 -3.07 6.51 8.64
N THR A 388 -3.36 5.88 9.77
CA THR A 388 -2.38 5.26 10.65
C THR A 388 -2.63 3.76 10.76
N PHE A 389 -1.59 2.96 10.89
CA PHE A 389 -1.69 1.52 11.07
C PHE A 389 -0.55 1.00 11.94
N ILE A 390 -0.77 -0.14 12.60
CA ILE A 390 0.26 -0.84 13.37
C ILE A 390 0.69 -2.12 12.65
N ASP A 391 1.81 -2.69 13.08
CA ASP A 391 2.26 -3.99 12.63
C ASP A 391 1.99 -5.10 13.65
N ASN A 392 1.43 -6.20 13.17
CA ASN A 392 1.14 -7.39 13.96
C ASN A 392 1.44 -8.64 13.13
N THR A 393 1.71 -9.75 13.82
CA THR A 393 1.79 -11.08 13.21
C THR A 393 0.51 -11.86 13.40
N PRO A 394 0.12 -12.73 12.46
CA PRO A 394 0.82 -13.10 11.22
C PRO A 394 0.54 -12.12 10.06
N ASP A 395 1.50 -11.98 9.15
CA ASP A 395 1.39 -11.04 8.01
C ASP A 395 0.29 -11.43 7.03
N GLU A 396 0.01 -12.73 6.92
CA GLU A 396 -1.06 -13.30 6.09
C GLU A 396 -2.42 -12.68 6.40
N VAL A 397 -2.61 -12.21 7.63
CA VAL A 397 -3.83 -11.55 8.12
C VAL A 397 -3.65 -10.03 8.15
N TRP A 398 -2.56 -9.54 8.75
CA TRP A 398 -2.43 -8.12 9.07
C TRP A 398 -1.79 -7.28 7.96
N LYS A 399 -1.38 -7.87 6.84
CA LYS A 399 -0.89 -7.11 5.66
C LYS A 399 -1.97 -6.22 5.03
N TYR A 400 -3.25 -6.55 5.23
CA TYR A 400 -4.38 -5.80 4.63
C TYR A 400 -4.78 -4.55 5.40
N VAL A 401 -4.28 -4.33 6.62
CA VAL A 401 -4.70 -3.19 7.45
C VAL A 401 -4.46 -1.85 6.74
N MET A 402 -3.28 -1.65 6.14
CA MET A 402 -2.99 -0.39 5.44
C MET A 402 -4.00 -0.10 4.32
N ILE A 403 -4.35 -1.11 3.51
CA ILE A 403 -5.27 -0.91 2.39
C ILE A 403 -6.73 -0.81 2.85
N HIS A 404 -7.09 -1.45 3.97
CA HIS A 404 -8.36 -1.25 4.64
C HIS A 404 -8.55 0.22 5.04
N GLU A 405 -7.56 0.80 5.74
CA GLU A 405 -7.63 2.20 6.14
C GLU A 405 -7.61 3.16 4.93
N LEU A 406 -6.84 2.84 3.89
CA LEU A 406 -6.90 3.60 2.63
C LEU A 406 -8.28 3.49 1.97
N GLY A 407 -8.98 2.36 2.13
CA GLY A 407 -10.39 2.24 1.75
C GLY A 407 -11.24 3.30 2.46
N HIS A 408 -11.12 3.42 3.78
CA HIS A 408 -11.80 4.47 4.54
C HIS A 408 -11.39 5.88 4.10
N TYR A 409 -10.11 6.12 3.81
CA TYR A 409 -9.63 7.39 3.24
C TYR A 409 -10.37 7.78 1.95
N PHE A 410 -10.67 6.80 1.09
CA PHE A 410 -11.49 6.96 -0.12
C PHE A 410 -12.99 6.77 0.12
N GLY A 411 -13.45 6.91 1.36
CA GLY A 411 -14.87 6.92 1.70
C GLY A 411 -15.54 5.55 1.72
N LEU A 412 -14.78 4.45 1.73
CA LEU A 412 -15.35 3.12 1.93
C LEU A 412 -15.72 2.90 3.39
N CYS A 413 -16.63 1.95 3.57
CA CYS A 413 -17.29 1.68 4.83
C CYS A 413 -17.16 0.20 5.12
N HIS A 414 -17.34 -0.18 6.38
CA HIS A 414 -17.29 -1.59 6.70
C HIS A 414 -18.39 -2.36 5.96
N THR A 415 -18.05 -3.58 5.60
CA THR A 415 -18.97 -4.53 4.97
C THR A 415 -18.92 -5.87 5.68
N ASP A 416 -19.98 -6.66 5.55
CA ASP A 416 -19.97 -8.04 6.03
C ASP A 416 -19.14 -8.96 5.10
N GLY A 417 -18.57 -10.02 5.69
CA GLY A 417 -17.86 -11.08 4.97
C GLY A 417 -16.36 -11.10 5.24
N LEU A 418 -15.83 -12.24 5.72
CA LEU A 418 -14.39 -12.40 6.04
C LEU A 418 -13.48 -12.36 4.81
N ASP A 419 -14.05 -12.53 3.62
CA ASP A 419 -13.41 -12.41 2.31
C ASP A 419 -13.29 -10.94 1.84
N ARG A 420 -13.76 -9.97 2.63
CA ARG A 420 -13.78 -8.56 2.26
C ARG A 420 -12.69 -7.79 2.96
N ILE A 421 -11.98 -6.95 2.21
CA ILE A 421 -10.95 -6.08 2.80
C ILE A 421 -11.58 -5.14 3.81
N MET A 422 -12.76 -4.56 3.53
CA MET A 422 -13.47 -3.67 4.44
C MET A 422 -14.22 -4.39 5.58
N PHE A 423 -13.92 -5.66 5.85
CA PHE A 423 -14.55 -6.37 6.96
C PHE A 423 -14.12 -5.84 8.33
N SER A 424 -15.07 -5.72 9.25
CA SER A 424 -14.80 -5.39 10.66
C SER A 424 -15.45 -6.39 11.61
N SER A 425 -14.62 -7.05 12.41
CA SER A 425 -15.09 -7.97 13.45
C SER A 425 -15.76 -7.27 14.64
N ARG A 426 -15.59 -5.96 14.78
CA ARG A 426 -16.19 -5.17 15.88
C ARG A 426 -17.71 -5.05 15.73
N GLU A 427 -18.19 -5.04 14.49
CA GLU A 427 -19.61 -4.95 14.15
C GLU A 427 -20.28 -6.35 14.19
N SER A 428 -19.52 -7.44 14.02
CA SER A 428 -20.02 -8.81 14.16
C SER A 428 -19.73 -9.39 15.56
N THR A 429 -20.71 -9.34 16.46
CA THR A 429 -20.57 -9.72 17.88
C THR A 429 -20.35 -11.22 18.16
N TRP A 430 -20.53 -12.11 17.19
CA TRP A 430 -20.59 -13.57 17.43
C TRP A 430 -19.21 -14.28 17.50
N TRP A 431 -18.07 -13.61 17.25
CA TRP A 431 -16.82 -14.33 16.91
C TRP A 431 -15.57 -14.01 17.72
N ARG A 432 -15.68 -13.55 18.98
CA ARG A 432 -14.50 -13.20 19.81
C ARG A 432 -13.80 -14.44 20.36
N GLY A 433 -12.79 -14.95 19.64
CA GLY A 433 -11.84 -15.96 20.12
C GLY A 433 -11.30 -16.90 19.04
N TRP A 434 -12.14 -17.28 18.07
CA TRP A 434 -11.80 -18.20 16.96
C TRP A 434 -11.65 -17.52 15.60
N LEU A 435 -11.74 -16.19 15.56
CA LEU A 435 -11.75 -15.42 14.32
C LEU A 435 -10.45 -15.58 13.52
N LEU A 436 -9.29 -15.62 14.19
CA LEU A 436 -7.97 -15.71 13.53
C LEU A 436 -7.73 -17.09 12.86
N PRO A 437 -7.87 -18.24 13.56
CA PRO A 437 -7.76 -19.55 12.91
C PRO A 437 -8.78 -19.73 11.78
N ARG A 438 -10.00 -19.21 11.94
CA ARG A 438 -11.03 -19.26 10.90
C ARG A 438 -10.75 -18.31 9.75
N LEU A 439 -10.24 -17.11 10.01
CA LEU A 439 -9.85 -16.16 8.97
C LEU A 439 -8.68 -16.74 8.17
N LEU A 440 -7.69 -17.32 8.84
CA LEU A 440 -6.64 -18.08 8.19
C LEU A 440 -7.23 -19.21 7.34
N LEU A 441 -8.09 -20.07 7.91
CA LEU A 441 -8.80 -21.12 7.16
C LEU A 441 -9.62 -20.57 5.99
N HIS A 442 -10.25 -19.42 6.16
CA HIS A 442 -11.06 -18.78 5.14
C HIS A 442 -10.19 -18.21 4.01
N ILE A 443 -9.08 -17.56 4.36
CA ILE A 443 -8.07 -17.12 3.41
C ILE A 443 -7.50 -18.33 2.66
N PHE A 444 -7.30 -19.46 3.36
CA PHE A 444 -6.85 -20.71 2.77
C PHE A 444 -7.88 -21.33 1.81
N VAL A 445 -9.16 -21.37 2.19
CA VAL A 445 -10.21 -22.05 1.40
C VAL A 445 -10.81 -21.15 0.31
N LYS A 446 -11.11 -19.89 0.64
CA LYS A 446 -11.82 -18.94 -0.22
C LYS A 446 -10.91 -17.92 -0.91
N GLY A 447 -9.64 -17.81 -0.51
CA GLY A 447 -8.64 -16.92 -1.11
C GLY A 447 -8.39 -15.64 -0.33
N GLU A 448 -7.45 -14.83 -0.80
CA GLU A 448 -7.11 -13.56 -0.18
C GLU A 448 -8.29 -12.58 -0.20
N PRO A 449 -8.51 -11.77 0.86
CA PRO A 449 -9.58 -10.78 0.87
C PRO A 449 -9.47 -9.81 -0.31
N SER A 450 -10.60 -9.40 -0.85
CA SER A 450 -10.67 -8.48 -1.99
C SER A 450 -11.70 -7.38 -1.79
N PHE A 451 -11.60 -6.35 -2.62
CA PHE A 451 -12.68 -5.41 -2.86
C PHE A 451 -13.61 -5.95 -3.94
N THR A 452 -14.88 -5.56 -3.84
CA THR A 452 -15.90 -5.82 -4.85
C THR A 452 -16.12 -4.63 -5.74
N LEU A 453 -16.79 -4.89 -6.86
CA LEU A 453 -17.23 -3.84 -7.78
C LEU A 453 -18.06 -2.75 -7.10
N SER A 454 -18.91 -3.07 -6.11
CA SER A 454 -19.71 -2.04 -5.41
C SER A 454 -18.85 -1.12 -4.55
N GLU A 455 -17.84 -1.66 -3.85
CA GLU A 455 -16.87 -0.86 -3.12
C GLU A 455 -16.04 -0.01 -4.09
N ALA A 456 -15.55 -0.59 -5.19
CA ALA A 456 -14.81 0.18 -6.19
C ALA A 456 -15.65 1.34 -6.75
N LYS A 457 -16.94 1.11 -7.05
CA LYS A 457 -17.85 2.18 -7.46
C LYS A 457 -17.99 3.25 -6.38
N ALA A 458 -18.19 2.87 -5.12
CA ALA A 458 -18.31 3.81 -4.01
C ALA A 458 -17.05 4.66 -3.80
N ALA A 459 -15.86 4.06 -3.91
CA ALA A 459 -14.59 4.78 -3.89
C ALA A 459 -14.52 5.81 -5.03
N TRP A 460 -14.90 5.44 -6.25
CA TRP A 460 -14.93 6.36 -7.38
C TRP A 460 -15.99 7.46 -7.25
N SER A 461 -17.15 7.19 -6.65
CA SER A 461 -18.13 8.22 -6.31
C SER A 461 -17.50 9.26 -5.39
N TYR A 462 -16.80 8.81 -4.34
CA TYR A 462 -16.10 9.70 -3.41
C TYR A 462 -14.98 10.49 -4.09
N ILE A 463 -14.17 9.82 -4.92
CA ILE A 463 -13.06 10.43 -5.65
C ILE A 463 -13.58 11.51 -6.60
N VAL A 464 -14.52 11.17 -7.49
CA VAL A 464 -15.03 12.15 -8.47
C VAL A 464 -15.73 13.30 -7.76
N ALA A 465 -16.47 13.05 -6.68
CA ALA A 465 -17.15 14.11 -5.93
C ALA A 465 -16.15 15.09 -5.29
N ASN A 466 -15.09 14.57 -4.68
CA ASN A 466 -14.24 15.36 -3.80
C ASN A 466 -12.89 15.72 -4.45
N VAL A 467 -12.15 14.77 -5.01
CA VAL A 467 -10.77 15.01 -5.49
C VAL A 467 -10.73 16.07 -6.60
N ASN A 468 -9.77 17.01 -6.49
CA ASN A 468 -9.59 18.09 -7.45
C ASN A 468 -9.32 17.54 -8.86
N PRO A 469 -9.81 18.21 -9.93
CA PRO A 469 -9.63 17.73 -11.29
C PRO A 469 -8.15 17.60 -11.69
N GLU A 470 -7.26 18.44 -11.15
CA GLU A 470 -5.82 18.36 -11.39
C GLU A 470 -5.23 17.05 -10.87
N CYS A 471 -5.70 16.58 -9.71
CA CYS A 471 -5.33 15.28 -9.16
C CYS A 471 -5.83 14.11 -10.03
N LEU A 472 -6.87 14.32 -10.84
CA LEU A 472 -7.39 13.36 -11.82
C LEU A 472 -6.67 13.43 -13.17
N GLY A 473 -5.72 14.36 -13.33
CA GLY A 473 -4.91 14.55 -14.53
C GLY A 473 -5.31 15.73 -15.42
N ALA A 474 -6.28 16.57 -14.99
CA ALA A 474 -6.56 17.81 -15.70
C ALA A 474 -5.40 18.81 -15.57
N ARG A 475 -5.13 19.56 -16.63
CA ARG A 475 -4.19 20.68 -16.60
C ARG A 475 -4.88 21.91 -16.00
N PRO A 476 -4.16 22.76 -15.24
CA PRO A 476 -4.74 23.99 -14.69
C PRO A 476 -5.25 24.89 -15.83
N VAL A 477 -6.53 25.25 -15.78
CA VAL A 477 -7.15 26.17 -16.76
C VAL A 477 -6.69 27.60 -16.40
N GLY A 478 -5.66 28.11 -17.10
CA GLY A 478 -5.25 29.51 -16.99
C GLY A 478 -3.94 29.81 -16.24
N GLY A 479 -3.09 28.81 -15.99
CA GLY A 479 -1.69 29.09 -15.66
C GLY A 479 -1.01 29.76 -16.88
N PRO A 480 -0.23 30.84 -16.73
CA PRO A 480 0.49 31.43 -17.85
C PRO A 480 1.27 30.32 -18.53
N THR A 481 1.04 30.14 -19.82
CA THR A 481 1.88 29.28 -20.65
C THR A 481 3.28 29.85 -20.49
N VAL A 482 4.13 29.21 -19.68
CA VAL A 482 5.55 29.53 -19.65
C VAL A 482 6.02 29.17 -21.04
N ARG A 483 6.01 30.16 -21.94
CA ARG A 483 6.74 30.12 -23.19
C ARG A 483 8.17 29.88 -22.74
N THR A 484 8.63 28.64 -22.84
CA THR A 484 10.05 28.34 -22.85
C THR A 484 10.65 29.27 -23.89
N PRO A 485 11.51 30.23 -23.52
CA PRO A 485 12.07 31.15 -24.49
C PRO A 485 12.76 30.34 -25.58
N ALA A 486 12.32 30.54 -26.82
CA ALA A 486 12.97 29.98 -27.97
C ALA A 486 14.39 30.54 -28.02
N GLY A 487 15.38 29.66 -27.87
CA GLY A 487 16.79 30.00 -28.09
C GLY A 487 17.61 30.16 -26.82
N VAL A 488 17.99 29.04 -26.22
CA VAL A 488 19.38 28.89 -25.75
C VAL A 488 19.96 27.71 -26.53
N PRO A 489 20.93 27.94 -27.44
CA PRO A 489 21.60 26.84 -28.13
C PRO A 489 22.24 25.94 -27.08
N ALA A 490 22.08 24.62 -27.25
CA ALA A 490 22.75 23.63 -26.43
C ALA A 490 24.26 23.94 -26.38
N GLN A 491 24.77 24.34 -25.21
CA GLN A 491 26.21 24.36 -24.98
C GLN A 491 26.70 22.92 -25.10
N THR A 492 27.48 22.70 -26.17
CA THR A 492 28.32 21.54 -26.36
C THR A 492 29.18 21.33 -25.13
N ARG A 493 28.93 20.22 -24.45
CA ARG A 493 29.74 19.74 -23.33
C ARG A 493 31.12 19.36 -23.88
N HIS A 494 32.10 20.24 -23.74
CA HIS A 494 33.49 19.90 -23.96
C HIS A 494 33.92 18.88 -22.90
N THR A 495 34.18 17.66 -23.33
CA THR A 495 34.99 16.69 -22.59
C THR A 495 36.43 17.16 -22.63
N GLY A 496 36.86 17.89 -21.60
CA GLY A 496 38.27 18.14 -21.30
C GLY A 496 38.70 17.20 -20.18
N GLY A 497 39.42 16.14 -20.54
CA GLY A 497 40.32 15.51 -19.60
C GLY A 497 41.57 16.38 -19.49
N ASP A 498 42.10 16.54 -18.28
CA ASP A 498 43.55 16.65 -18.10
C ASP A 498 43.95 16.18 -16.71
N ALA A 499 45.03 15.42 -16.71
CA ALA A 499 45.76 14.91 -15.57
C ALA A 499 46.69 16.00 -15.01
N GLY A 500 47.08 15.89 -13.72
CA GLY A 500 48.21 16.69 -13.24
C GLY A 500 48.29 16.90 -11.73
N GLN A 501 48.99 15.97 -11.07
CA GLN A 501 49.91 16.14 -9.93
C GLN A 501 49.90 17.47 -9.14
N SER A 502 49.62 17.35 -7.83
CA SER A 502 50.56 17.67 -6.73
C SER A 502 50.00 17.17 -5.41
#